data_AF-A0A3C1A940-F1
#
_entry.id   AF-A0A3C1A940-F1
#
_cell.length_a   1.000
_cell.length_b   1.000
_cell.length_c   1.000
_cell.angle_alpha   90.00
_cell.angle_beta   90.00
_cell.angle_gamma   90.00
#
_symmetry.space_group_name_H-M   'P 1'
#
loop_
_entity.id
_entity.type
_entity.pdbx_description
1 polymer ?
#
loop_
_entity_poly.entity_id
_entity_poly.type
_entity_poly.pdbx_seq_one_letter_code
_entity_poly.pdbx_strand_id
1 'polypeptide(L)'
;MIQFNYFLQNEAIKIDPSSGTYSIDFEKMKKAVSDLSALIIQIQGDGDYQRAKQLIADMGNIPPKMQTTLDKVAQAGIPKDIVFEQGPKVLGL
;
A
#
# COMPACT_ATOMS: atom_id res chain seq x y z
N MET A 1 3.48 -1.12 -0.93
CA MET A 1 2.92 -2.34 -1.58
C MET A 1 2.88 -3.55 -0.66
N ILE A 2 3.90 -3.83 0.15
CA ILE A 2 3.94 -5.00 1.05
C ILE A 2 2.63 -5.20 1.83
N GLN A 3 2.19 -4.19 2.58
CA GLN A 3 0.96 -4.25 3.37
C GLN A 3 -0.26 -4.55 2.51
N PHE A 4 -0.44 -3.81 1.41
CA PHE A 4 -1.56 -4.00 0.50
C PHE A 4 -1.62 -5.43 -0.06
N ASN A 5 -0.49 -5.93 -0.58
CA ASN A 5 -0.41 -7.27 -1.16
C ASN A 5 -0.65 -8.35 -0.10
N TYR A 6 -0.11 -8.17 1.11
CA TYR A 6 -0.36 -9.06 2.24
C TYR A 6 -1.84 -9.10 2.62
N PHE A 7 -2.51 -7.94 2.71
CA PHE A 7 -3.94 -7.89 3.04
C PHE A 7 -4.82 -8.47 1.94
N LEU A 8 -4.44 -8.29 0.67
CA LEU A 8 -5.14 -8.91 -0.45
C LEU A 8 -5.00 -10.44 -0.42
N GLN A 9 -3.79 -10.96 -0.17
CA GLN A 9 -3.53 -12.40 -0.08
C GLN A 9 -4.26 -13.06 1.09
N ASN A 10 -4.41 -12.35 2.22
CA ASN A 10 -5.12 -12.83 3.41
C ASN A 10 -6.63 -12.52 3.38
N GLU A 11 -7.16 -12.10 2.22
CA GLU A 11 -8.57 -11.76 2.01
C GLU A 11 -9.12 -10.67 2.96
N ALA A 12 -8.22 -9.92 3.60
CA ALA A 12 -8.54 -8.75 4.41
C ALA A 12 -8.97 -7.56 3.55
N ILE A 13 -8.40 -7.46 2.34
CA ILE A 13 -8.90 -6.61 1.26
C ILE A 13 -9.54 -7.50 0.20
N LYS A 14 -10.74 -7.12 -0.25
CA LYS A 14 -11.43 -7.75 -1.38
C LYS A 14 -11.65 -6.71 -2.47
N ILE A 15 -11.68 -7.18 -3.71
CA ILE A 15 -11.92 -6.34 -4.88
C ILE A 15 -13.20 -6.83 -5.53
N ASP A 16 -14.20 -5.95 -5.62
CA ASP A 16 -15.41 -6.24 -6.40
C ASP A 16 -15.05 -6.24 -7.90
N PRO A 17 -15.23 -7.37 -8.61
CA PRO A 17 -14.89 -7.46 -10.02
C PRO A 17 -15.79 -6.60 -10.92
N SER A 18 -17.00 -6.25 -10.47
CA SER A 18 -17.98 -5.48 -11.24
C SER A 18 -17.72 -3.98 -11.14
N SER A 19 -17.56 -3.45 -9.92
CA SER A 19 -17.34 -2.02 -9.69
C SER A 19 -15.85 -1.64 -9.68
N GLY A 20 -14.95 -2.60 -9.46
CA GLY A 20 -13.53 -2.34 -9.24
C GLY A 20 -13.23 -1.70 -7.88
N THR A 21 -14.22 -1.60 -7.00
CA THR A 21 -14.07 -1.02 -5.66
C THR A 21 -13.41 -2.01 -4.70
N TYR A 22 -12.75 -1.45 -3.68
CA TYR A 22 -12.10 -2.23 -2.62
C TYR A 22 -12.98 -2.24 -1.38
N SER A 23 -13.08 -3.39 -0.74
CA SER A 23 -13.77 -3.56 0.53
C SER A 23 -12.87 -4.25 1.55
N ILE A 24 -13.17 -4.05 2.83
CA ILE A 24 -12.39 -4.59 3.94
C ILE A 24 -13.22 -5.65 4.68
N ASP A 25 -12.61 -6.80 4.93
CA ASP A 25 -13.10 -7.78 5.88
C ASP A 25 -12.49 -7.46 7.25
N PHE A 26 -13.28 -6.88 8.17
CA PHE A 26 -12.77 -6.30 9.42
C PHE A 26 -12.07 -7.31 10.33
N GLU A 27 -12.60 -8.53 10.42
CA GLU A 27 -12.01 -9.57 11.28
C GLU A 27 -10.72 -10.09 10.67
N LYS A 28 -10.70 -10.37 9.35
CA LYS A 28 -9.46 -10.73 8.65
C LYS A 28 -8.45 -9.60 8.66
N MET A 29 -8.88 -8.34 8.61
CA MET A 29 -7.99 -7.18 8.66
C MET A 29 -7.29 -7.06 10.00
N LYS A 30 -8.01 -7.20 11.13
CA LYS A 30 -7.38 -7.21 12.46
C LYS A 30 -6.30 -8.28 12.56
N LYS A 31 -6.62 -9.50 12.11
CA LYS A 31 -5.67 -10.60 12.11
C LYS A 31 -4.47 -10.32 11.20
N ALA A 32 -4.70 -9.90 9.97
CA ALA A 32 -3.64 -9.65 8.99
C ALA A 32 -2.70 -8.51 9.41
N VAL A 33 -3.22 -7.46 10.06
CA VAL A 33 -2.41 -6.39 10.64
C VAL A 33 -1.52 -6.93 11.76
N SER A 34 -2.10 -7.71 12.69
CA SER A 34 -1.34 -8.32 13.80
C SER A 34 -0.23 -9.23 13.27
N ASP A 35 -0.56 -10.12 12.33
CA ASP A 35 0.37 -11.10 11.78
C ASP A 35 1.50 -10.43 10.99
N LEU A 36 1.18 -9.45 10.14
CA LEU A 36 2.19 -8.72 9.38
C LEU A 36 3.11 -7.91 10.31
N SER A 37 2.55 -7.30 11.36
CA SER A 37 3.35 -6.57 12.35
C SER A 37 4.30 -7.49 13.08
N ALA A 38 3.82 -8.65 13.56
CA ALA A 38 4.66 -9.64 14.22
C ALA A 38 5.79 -10.12 13.30
N LEU A 39 5.50 -10.42 12.03
CA LEU A 39 6.49 -10.80 11.04
C LEU A 39 7.57 -9.72 10.86
N ILE A 40 7.18 -8.46 10.65
CA ILE A 40 8.12 -7.36 10.42
C ILE A 40 8.97 -7.11 11.67
N ILE A 41 8.36 -7.08 12.85
CA ILE A 41 9.06 -6.86 14.12
C ILE A 41 10.07 -7.98 14.37
N GLN A 42 9.69 -9.24 14.11
CA GLN A 42 10.61 -10.36 14.27
C GLN A 42 11.81 -10.24 13.32
N ILE A 43 11.58 -9.97 12.03
CA ILE A 43 12.66 -9.76 11.05
C ILE A 43 13.62 -8.65 11.51
N GLN A 44 13.07 -7.55 12.01
CA GLN A 44 13.85 -6.41 12.51
C GLN A 44 14.63 -6.76 13.79
N GLY A 45 14.00 -7.47 14.73
CA GLY A 45 14.61 -7.88 15.99
C GLY A 45 15.74 -8.89 15.80
N ASP A 46 15.58 -9.80 14.85
CA ASP A 46 16.59 -10.80 14.49
C ASP A 46 17.71 -10.22 13.60
N GLY A 47 17.52 -9.01 13.07
CA GLY A 47 18.44 -8.41 12.10
C GLY A 47 18.53 -9.20 10.79
N ASP A 48 17.48 -9.93 10.42
CA ASP A 48 17.49 -10.84 9.27
C ASP A 48 17.35 -10.08 7.94
N TYR A 49 18.48 -9.59 7.44
CA TYR A 49 18.56 -8.88 6.18
C TYR A 49 18.06 -9.69 4.98
N GLN A 50 18.35 -10.99 4.93
CA GLN A 50 17.95 -11.82 3.78
C GLN A 50 16.43 -11.99 3.76
N ARG A 51 15.82 -12.22 4.93
CA ARG A 51 14.37 -12.30 5.04
C ARG A 51 13.69 -10.97 4.72
N ALA A 52 14.25 -9.86 5.17
CA ALA A 52 13.76 -8.52 4.82
C ALA A 52 13.81 -8.29 3.29
N LYS A 53 14.93 -8.61 2.65
CA LYS A 53 15.09 -8.49 1.20
C LYS A 53 14.09 -9.35 0.44
N GLN A 54 13.88 -10.59 0.89
CA GLN A 54 12.90 -11.49 0.28
C GLN A 54 11.48 -10.96 0.41
N LEU A 55 11.09 -10.46 1.59
CA LEU A 55 9.76 -9.87 1.80
C LEU A 55 9.51 -8.69 0.84
N ILE A 56 10.51 -7.83 0.64
CA ILE A 56 10.42 -6.72 -0.31
C ILE A 56 10.33 -7.25 -1.75
N ALA A 57 11.14 -8.23 -2.13
CA ALA A 57 11.14 -8.79 -3.47
C ALA A 57 9.79 -9.45 -3.82
N ASP A 58 9.17 -10.14 -2.88
CA ASP A 58 7.93 -10.87 -3.11
C ASP A 58 6.70 -9.96 -3.05
N MET A 59 6.65 -9.07 -2.06
CA MET A 59 5.44 -8.29 -1.76
C MET A 59 5.58 -6.79 -2.05
N GLY A 60 6.76 -6.30 -2.42
CA GLY A 60 7.03 -4.89 -2.73
C GLY A 60 6.57 -4.43 -4.11
N ASN A 61 6.18 -5.35 -4.99
CA ASN A 61 5.81 -5.03 -6.36
C ASN A 61 4.37 -4.51 -6.50
N ILE A 62 4.11 -3.78 -7.59
CA ILE A 62 2.76 -3.41 -8.01
C ILE A 62 2.23 -4.53 -8.92
N PRO A 63 1.23 -5.31 -8.50
CA PRO A 63 0.67 -6.36 -9.35
C PRO A 63 -0.12 -5.74 -10.52
N PRO A 64 -0.25 -6.43 -11.67
CA PRO A 64 -0.92 -5.89 -12.85
C PRO A 64 -2.33 -5.36 -12.59
N LYS A 65 -3.11 -6.07 -11.76
CA LYS A 65 -4.46 -5.65 -11.37
C LYS A 65 -4.49 -4.32 -10.61
N MET A 66 -3.47 -4.04 -9.79
CA MET A 66 -3.33 -2.75 -9.09
C MET A 66 -2.90 -1.65 -10.05
N GLN A 67 -2.01 -1.95 -11.00
CA GLN A 67 -1.60 -0.98 -12.03
C GLN A 67 -2.82 -0.45 -12.79
N THR A 68 -3.75 -1.32 -13.19
CA THR A 68 -5.00 -0.89 -13.86
C THR A 68 -5.82 0.10 -13.02
N THR A 69 -5.88 -0.09 -11.70
CA THR A 69 -6.57 0.85 -10.80
C THR A 69 -5.83 2.20 -10.73
N LEU A 70 -4.50 2.18 -10.61
CA LEU A 70 -3.68 3.40 -10.60
C LEU A 70 -3.81 4.19 -11.92
N ASP A 71 -3.90 3.49 -13.05
CA ASP A 71 -4.09 4.10 -14.35
C ASP A 71 -5.44 4.80 -14.45
N LYS A 72 -6.52 4.22 -13.88
CA LYS A 72 -7.84 4.88 -13.80
C LYS A 72 -7.79 6.18 -13.00
N VAL A 73 -7.09 6.18 -11.86
CA VAL A 73 -6.92 7.39 -11.02
C VAL A 73 -6.17 8.47 -11.78
N ALA A 74 -5.10 8.09 -12.50
CA ALA A 74 -4.32 9.02 -13.32
C ALA A 74 -5.16 9.59 -14.48
N GLN A 75 -5.94 8.75 -15.17
CA GLN A 75 -6.83 9.17 -16.26
C GLN A 75 -7.95 10.08 -15.80
N ALA A 76 -8.42 9.94 -14.56
CA ALA A 76 -9.40 10.84 -13.96
C ALA A 76 -8.84 12.24 -13.64
N GLY A 77 -7.54 12.48 -13.87
CA GLY A 77 -6.90 13.77 -13.62
C GLY A 77 -6.70 14.07 -12.13
N ILE A 78 -6.74 13.05 -11.27
CA ILE A 78 -6.53 13.22 -9.83
C ILE A 78 -5.04 13.48 -9.58
N PRO A 79 -4.66 14.64 -9.01
CA PRO A 79 -3.27 14.93 -8.70
C PRO A 79 -2.76 13.99 -7.60
N LYS A 80 -1.49 13.58 -7.71
CA LYS A 80 -0.87 12.64 -6.76
C LYS A 80 -0.57 13.26 -5.41
N ASP A 81 -0.22 14.54 -5.42
CA ASP A 81 0.20 15.30 -4.25
C ASP A 81 -0.06 16.79 -4.48
N ILE A 82 0.14 17.58 -3.45
CA ILE A 82 -0.01 19.04 -3.47
C ILE A 82 1.37 19.72 -3.44
N VAL A 83 1.51 20.82 -4.17
CA VAL A 83 2.65 21.72 -4.02
C VAL A 83 2.17 22.93 -3.24
N PHE A 84 2.78 23.19 -2.09
CA PHE A 84 2.49 24.40 -1.31
C PHE A 84 3.41 25.53 -1.76
N GLU A 85 2.85 26.50 -2.49
CA GLU A 85 3.57 27.70 -2.92
C GLU A 85 3.69 28.69 -1.75
N GLN A 86 4.91 28.95 -1.30
CA GLN A 86 5.21 29.79 -0.13
C GLN A 86 6.49 30.63 -0.30
N GLY A 87 6.65 31.65 0.54
CA GLY A 87 7.87 32.48 0.65
C GLY A 87 7.63 33.98 0.42
N PRO A 88 8.66 34.83 0.60
CA PRO A 88 8.54 36.30 0.49
C PRO A 88 7.89 36.76 -0.82
N LYS A 89 8.24 36.14 -1.96
CA LYS A 89 7.64 36.43 -3.27
C LYS A 89 6.13 36.22 -3.32
N VAL A 90 5.61 35.22 -2.59
CA VAL A 90 4.16 34.95 -2.48
C VAL A 90 3.49 36.00 -1.57
N LEU A 91 4.24 36.52 -0.59
CA LEU A 91 3.80 37.57 0.35
C LEU A 91 4.01 39.00 -0.17
N GLY A 92 4.62 39.18 -1.35
CA GLY A 92 4.98 40.50 -1.88
C GLY A 92 6.13 41.20 -1.17
N LEU A 93 7.01 40.43 -0.51
CA LEU A 93 8.21 40.89 0.22
C LEU A 93 9.50 40.63 -0.56
#